data_AF-A0A7A6NLN1-F1
#
_entry.id   AF-A0A7A6NLN1-F1
#
_cell.length_a   1.000
_cell.length_b   1.000
_cell.length_c   1.000
_cell.angle_alpha   90.00
_cell.angle_beta   90.00
_cell.angle_gamma   90.00
#
_symmetry.space_group_name_H-M   'P 1'
#
loop_
_entity.id
_entity.type
_entity.pdbx_description
1 polymer ?
#
loop_
_entity_poly.entity_id
_entity_poly.type
_entity_poly.pdbx_seq_one_letter_code
_entity_poly.pdbx_strand_id
1 'polypeptide(L)'
;YYGDLAIVVAKMSYIAEDGIEKRYLPDGMLVLGNTAADGIRCYGAIQDAQALSEGVVASSRYPKHWLTVGDPAREFTMTQSAPLMVLPDPDEFVVVQVK
;
A
#
# COMPACT_ATOMS: atom_id res chain seq x y z
N TYR A 1 -18.18 -11.08 -18.69
CA TYR A 1 -18.26 -9.77 -19.35
C TYR A 1 -19.73 -9.47 -19.65
N TYR A 2 -20.16 -8.23 -19.42
CA TYR A 2 -21.47 -7.73 -19.81
C TYR A 2 -21.26 -6.64 -20.86
N GLY A 3 -21.43 -6.98 -22.15
CA GLY A 3 -20.83 -6.19 -23.22
C GLY A 3 -19.29 -6.20 -23.10
N ASP A 4 -18.68 -5.02 -23.10
CA ASP A 4 -17.26 -4.78 -22.87
C ASP A 4 -16.88 -4.67 -21.38
N LEU A 5 -17.87 -4.60 -20.48
CA LEU A 5 -17.61 -4.49 -19.04
C LEU A 5 -17.11 -5.82 -18.45
N ALA A 6 -15.89 -5.81 -17.93
CA ALA A 6 -15.37 -6.87 -17.09
C ALA A 6 -16.06 -6.85 -15.71
N ILE A 7 -16.45 -8.02 -15.21
CA ILE A 7 -17.03 -8.15 -13.86
C ILE A 7 -16.07 -8.96 -13.00
N VAL A 8 -15.58 -8.35 -11.92
CA VAL A 8 -14.65 -8.95 -10.98
C VAL A 8 -15.27 -8.92 -9.58
N VAL A 9 -15.25 -10.04 -8.88
CA VAL A 9 -15.72 -10.13 -7.49
C VAL A 9 -14.51 -10.13 -6.56
N ALA A 10 -14.27 -9.01 -5.88
CA ALA A 10 -13.18 -8.86 -4.93
C ALA A 10 -13.63 -9.26 -3.51
N LYS A 11 -13.04 -10.35 -2.98
CA LYS A 11 -13.27 -10.84 -1.60
C LYS A 11 -11.99 -10.80 -0.77
N MET A 12 -11.12 -9.82 -1.01
CA MET A 12 -9.87 -9.69 -0.26
C MET A 12 -10.12 -9.00 1.09
N SER A 13 -9.37 -9.40 2.11
CA SER A 13 -9.43 -8.85 3.47
C SER A 13 -8.03 -8.55 4.01
N TYR A 14 -7.99 -7.76 5.08
CA TYR A 14 -6.79 -7.43 5.85
C TYR A 14 -7.10 -7.41 7.34
N ILE A 15 -6.09 -7.60 8.18
CA ILE A 15 -6.19 -7.41 9.64
C ILE A 15 -5.85 -5.95 9.94
N ALA A 16 -6.80 -5.22 10.51
CA ALA A 16 -6.59 -3.84 10.91
C ALA A 16 -5.79 -3.75 12.21
N GLU A 17 -5.40 -2.53 12.61
CA GLU A 17 -4.59 -2.28 13.82
C GLU A 17 -5.28 -2.78 15.11
N ASP A 18 -6.61 -2.81 15.12
CA ASP A 18 -7.43 -3.35 16.21
C ASP A 18 -7.46 -4.88 16.26
N GLY A 19 -6.78 -5.56 15.33
CA GLY A 19 -6.76 -7.02 15.19
C GLY A 19 -8.02 -7.60 14.54
N ILE A 20 -8.96 -6.76 14.10
CA ILE A 20 -10.22 -7.20 13.48
C ILE A 20 -10.00 -7.32 11.96
N GLU A 21 -10.48 -8.42 11.39
CA GLU A 21 -10.49 -8.60 9.93
C GLU A 21 -11.49 -7.64 9.27
N LYS A 22 -11.01 -6.90 8.25
CA LYS A 22 -11.81 -5.96 7.46
C LYS A 22 -11.65 -6.26 5.98
N ARG A 23 -12.68 -5.93 5.19
CA ARG A 23 -12.66 -6.04 3.72
C ARG A 23 -11.94 -4.84 3.10
N TYR A 24 -11.15 -5.07 2.05
CA TYR A 24 -10.61 -3.96 1.25
C TYR A 24 -11.72 -3.23 0.47
N LEU A 25 -12.70 -3.96 -0.05
CA LEU A 25 -13.91 -3.42 -0.64
C LEU A 25 -15.09 -3.77 0.30
N PRO A 26 -15.71 -2.79 0.97
CA PRO A 26 -16.82 -3.04 1.88
C PRO A 26 -18.03 -3.74 1.23
N ASP A 27 -18.82 -4.43 2.05
CA ASP A 27 -19.99 -5.14 1.58
C ASP A 27 -21.03 -4.18 0.96
N GLY A 28 -21.63 -4.63 -0.15
CA GLY A 28 -22.58 -3.81 -0.92
C GLY A 28 -21.93 -2.68 -1.72
N MET A 29 -20.60 -2.57 -1.76
CA MET A 29 -19.93 -1.61 -2.64
C MET A 29 -19.62 -2.21 -4.02
N LEU A 30 -19.88 -1.41 -5.05
CA LEU A 30 -19.46 -1.64 -6.42
C LEU A 30 -18.57 -0.47 -6.86
N VAL A 31 -17.42 -0.78 -7.45
CA VAL A 31 -16.54 0.21 -8.07
C VAL A 31 -16.56 -0.01 -9.58
N LEU A 32 -16.85 1.05 -10.31
CA LEU A 32 -16.74 1.12 -11.76
C LEU A 32 -15.56 2.02 -12.10
N GLY A 33 -14.75 1.61 -13.05
CA GLY A 33 -13.60 2.37 -13.51
C GLY A 33 -13.03 1.78 -14.79
N ASN A 34 -12.05 2.48 -15.36
CA ASN A 34 -11.33 2.03 -16.54
C ASN A 34 -9.97 1.45 -16.14
N THR A 35 -9.56 0.32 -16.71
CA THR A 35 -8.21 -0.23 -16.47
C THR A 35 -7.10 0.62 -17.07
N ALA A 36 -7.43 1.58 -17.93
CA ALA A 36 -6.51 2.61 -18.43
C ALA A 36 -6.31 3.77 -17.45
N ALA A 37 -7.02 3.79 -16.31
CA ALA A 37 -6.78 4.74 -15.23
C ALA A 37 -5.44 4.43 -14.56
N ASP A 38 -4.36 4.96 -15.14
CA ASP A 38 -2.96 4.70 -14.77
C ASP A 38 -2.60 5.37 -13.44
N GLY A 39 -3.02 4.75 -12.35
CA GLY A 39 -2.64 5.15 -11.00
C GLY A 39 -1.11 5.13 -10.77
N ILE A 40 -0.60 6.10 -10.04
CA ILE A 40 0.83 6.26 -9.76
C ILE A 40 1.14 5.78 -8.34
N ARG A 41 2.22 5.02 -8.18
CA ARG A 41 2.78 4.71 -6.86
C ARG A 41 3.90 5.68 -6.56
N CYS A 42 3.62 6.65 -5.69
CA CYS A 42 4.61 7.59 -5.22
C CYS A 42 5.32 7.02 -4.00
N TYR A 43 6.63 7.29 -3.90
CA TYR A 43 7.44 6.92 -2.75
C TYR A 43 8.20 8.14 -2.26
N GLY A 44 7.92 8.56 -1.02
CA GLY A 44 8.66 9.62 -0.35
C GLY A 44 10.08 9.20 0.01
N ALA A 45 10.92 10.19 0.34
CA ALA A 45 12.28 9.95 0.79
C ALA A 45 12.32 9.23 2.14
N ILE A 46 13.22 8.26 2.28
CA ILE A 46 13.47 7.55 3.54
C ILE A 46 14.27 8.47 4.48
N GLN A 47 13.81 8.60 5.73
CA GLN A 47 14.39 9.53 6.72
C GLN A 47 15.38 8.86 7.69
N ASP A 48 15.78 7.61 7.45
CA ASP A 48 16.77 6.91 8.27
C ASP A 48 18.16 7.52 8.05
N ALA A 49 18.89 7.79 9.13
CA ALA A 49 20.22 8.37 9.07
C ALA A 49 21.22 7.50 8.27
N GLN A 50 21.10 6.17 8.35
CA GLN A 50 21.94 5.26 7.58
C GLN A 50 21.59 5.33 6.09
N ALA A 51 20.30 5.32 5.74
CA ALA A 51 19.84 5.50 4.35
C ALA A 51 20.36 6.83 3.76
N LEU A 52 20.29 7.91 4.54
CA LEU A 52 20.81 9.22 4.13
C LEU A 52 22.34 9.20 3.95
N SER A 53 23.07 8.53 4.85
CA SER A 53 24.54 8.37 4.74
C SER A 53 24.96 7.54 3.52
N GLU A 54 24.13 6.59 3.10
CA GLU A 54 24.30 5.77 1.90
C GLU A 54 23.84 6.51 0.63
N GLY A 55 23.29 7.73 0.76
CA GLY A 55 22.77 8.52 -0.36
C GLY A 55 21.42 8.03 -0.90
N VAL A 56 20.71 7.17 -0.15
CA VAL A 56 19.40 6.64 -0.54
C VAL A 56 18.32 7.69 -0.28
N VAL A 57 18.04 8.51 -1.30
CA VAL A 57 17.07 9.62 -1.21
C VAL A 57 15.68 9.28 -1.75
N ALA A 58 15.55 8.19 -2.52
CA ALA A 58 14.27 7.69 -2.99
C ALA A 58 14.37 6.16 -3.16
N SER A 59 13.58 5.42 -2.38
CA SER A 59 13.47 3.97 -2.52
C SER A 59 12.05 3.53 -2.22
N SER A 60 11.58 2.51 -2.93
CA SER A 60 10.30 1.89 -2.60
C SER A 60 10.34 1.16 -1.25
N ARG A 61 11.48 0.58 -0.90
CA ARG A 61 11.73 -0.12 0.37
C ARG A 61 13.21 -0.02 0.74
N TYR A 62 13.50 0.28 2.01
CA TYR A 62 14.85 0.28 2.56
C TYR A 62 14.94 -0.79 3.66
N PRO A 63 15.45 -2.00 3.34
CA PRO A 63 15.72 -3.02 4.34
C PRO A 63 17.00 -2.70 5.10
N LYS A 64 16.96 -2.87 6.42
CA LYS A 64 18.08 -2.65 7.33
C LYS A 64 18.13 -3.79 8.33
N HIS A 65 19.34 -4.16 8.68
CA HIS A 65 19.67 -5.15 9.70
C HIS A 65 20.65 -4.52 10.69
N TRP A 66 20.49 -4.84 11.98
CA TRP A 66 21.48 -4.47 12.99
C TRP A 66 21.43 -5.39 14.20
N LEU A 67 22.56 -5.45 14.91
CA LEU A 67 22.72 -6.13 16.19
C LEU A 67 22.86 -5.08 17.30
N THR A 68 22.05 -5.17 18.34
CA THR A 68 22.29 -4.44 19.59
C THR A 68 23.12 -5.33 20.50
N VAL A 69 24.39 -4.96 20.70
CA VAL A 69 25.34 -5.70 21.54
C VAL A 69 25.11 -5.36 23.02
N GLY A 70 25.08 -6.35 23.90
CA GLY A 70 24.81 -6.20 25.33
C GLY A 70 24.31 -7.49 25.98
N ASP A 71 23.72 -7.39 27.16
CA ASP A 71 23.09 -8.51 27.88
C ASP A 71 21.59 -8.23 28.12
N PRO A 72 20.66 -8.78 27.31
CA PRO A 72 20.90 -9.70 26.19
C PRO A 72 21.20 -8.97 24.88
N ALA A 73 22.06 -9.57 24.05
CA ALA A 73 22.21 -9.15 22.67
C ALA A 73 20.92 -9.46 21.89
N ARG A 74 20.55 -8.58 20.96
CA ARG A 74 19.35 -8.74 20.13
C ARG A 74 19.65 -8.38 18.68
N GLU A 75 19.00 -9.09 17.79
CA GLU A 75 19.09 -8.90 16.35
C GLU A 75 17.77 -8.34 15.83
N PHE A 76 17.87 -7.34 14.97
CA PHE A 76 16.71 -6.67 14.41
C PHE A 76 16.82 -6.58 12.90
N THR A 77 15.67 -6.70 12.25
CA THR A 77 15.48 -6.32 10.86
C THR A 77 14.33 -5.31 10.79
N MET A 78 14.45 -4.35 9.89
CA MET A 78 13.40 -3.36 9.65
C MET A 78 13.38 -3.01 8.18
N THR A 79 12.19 -2.87 7.61
CA THR A 79 12.01 -2.34 6.26
C THR A 79 11.25 -1.03 6.36
N GLN A 80 11.85 0.05 5.86
CA GLN A 80 11.21 1.36 5.81
C GLN A 80 10.67 1.64 4.41
N SER A 81 9.53 2.31 4.33
CA SER A 81 8.90 2.74 3.08
C SER A 81 8.01 3.95 3.37
N ALA A 82 7.82 4.81 2.37
CA ALA A 82 6.89 5.95 2.44
C ALA A 82 5.95 5.97 1.22
N PRO A 83 5.05 4.97 1.08
CA PRO A 83 4.22 4.84 -0.11
C PRO A 83 3.00 5.78 -0.07
N LEU A 84 2.61 6.30 -1.23
CA LEU A 84 1.33 6.98 -1.47
C LEU A 84 0.79 6.57 -2.84
N MET A 85 -0.41 5.99 -2.86
CA MET A 85 -1.12 5.65 -4.09
C MET A 85 -1.88 6.88 -4.58
N VAL A 86 -1.57 7.38 -5.78
CA VAL A 86 -2.13 8.61 -6.34
C VAL A 86 -2.90 8.29 -7.61
N LEU A 87 -4.12 8.82 -7.71
CA LEU A 87 -4.88 8.85 -8.96
C LEU A 87 -4.62 10.19 -9.65
N PRO A 88 -4.03 10.21 -10.86
CA PRO A 88 -3.87 11.44 -11.62
C PRO A 88 -5.21 12.09 -11.98
N ASP A 89 -6.21 11.27 -12.28
CA ASP A 89 -7.60 11.68 -12.49
C ASP A 89 -8.53 10.80 -11.63
N PRO A 90 -8.99 11.30 -10.47
CA PRO A 90 -9.91 10.54 -9.62
C PRO A 90 -11.34 10.48 -10.19
N ASP A 91 -11.70 11.31 -11.19
CA ASP A 91 -13.07 11.36 -11.74
C ASP A 91 -13.36 10.16 -12.67
N GLU A 92 -12.35 9.36 -13.02
CA GLU A 92 -12.50 8.13 -13.81
C GLU A 92 -13.13 6.96 -13.04
N PHE A 93 -13.42 7.14 -11.75
CA PHE A 93 -14.00 6.11 -10.89
C PHE A 93 -15.37 6.52 -10.35
N VAL A 94 -16.30 5.55 -10.36
CA VAL A 94 -17.61 5.68 -9.73
C VAL A 94 -17.77 4.61 -8.67
N VAL A 95 -18.15 5.00 -7.46
CA VAL A 95 -18.44 4.08 -6.35
C VAL A 95 -19.95 4.11 -6.06
N VAL A 96 -20.56 2.92 -6.03
CA VAL A 96 -21.98 2.75 -5.76
C VAL A 96 -22.16 1.88 -4.52
N GLN A 97 -22.94 2.36 -3.55
CA GLN A 97 -23.43 1.54 -2.44
C GLN A 97 -24.80 0.96 -2.82
N VAL A 98 -24.86 -0.36 -2.93
CA VAL A 98 -26.09 -1.12 -3.13
C VAL A 98 -26.74 -1.35 -1.75
N LYS A 99 -28.05 -1.14 -1.67
CA LYS A 99 -28.88 -1.39 -0.49
C LYS A 99 -29.20 -2.87 -0.33
#